data_AF-A0A0R1VHW8-F1
#
_entry.id   AF-A0A0R1VHW8-F1
#
_cell.length_a   1.000
_cell.length_b   1.000
_cell.length_c   1.000
_cell.angle_alpha   90.00
_cell.angle_beta   90.00
_cell.angle_gamma   90.00
#
_symmetry.space_group_name_H-M   'P 1'
#
loop_
_entity.id
_entity.type
_entity.pdbx_description
1 polymer ?
#
loop_
_entity_poly.entity_id
_entity_poly.type
_entity_poly.pdbx_seq_one_letter_code
_entity_poly.pdbx_strand_id
1 'polypeptide(L)'
;MSNLESNTDNQFIDKLHQAYLKRVNFYHIPKAELARFSWSGHKHVIIYVVKVFSDYRRYDHSTMYFAVKADTAKDDIKFMDLISRTSNPEFSRIGDSLVLSRVAWLISQGLIDKNISETICQASTDFTFSDFDENKKDDIFFEEWAKTWVDREYDAAQEAEENSTPVQKFPDFPNTKQRFFIDRYHFKDMLKSLNDSQFEDEFNQCLFAYENEKWFLCATGLGSCLEHLMLIILTNYDKNGFKDKKGKRLLKDFPKNPTAYDYVGYFKRAPINVTSRQATFINLLYMARNSVDHHNTGKTQKNLCDLLLNGISDMYNDYYSSSVLYKPAPKENE
;
A
#
# COMPACT_ATOMS: atom_id res chain seq x y z
N MET A 1 32.51 -27.86 24.64
CA MET A 1 31.24 -27.31 25.16
C MET A 1 30.38 -26.71 24.03
N SER A 2 30.93 -26.17 22.94
CA SER A 2 30.16 -25.55 21.84
C SER A 2 29.24 -26.47 21.00
N ASN A 3 29.51 -27.78 20.89
CA ASN A 3 28.73 -28.67 20.02
C ASN A 3 27.43 -29.22 20.65
N LEU A 4 27.29 -29.14 21.98
CA LEU A 4 26.07 -29.57 22.69
C LEU A 4 25.02 -28.45 22.69
N GLU A 5 25.43 -27.21 22.96
CA GLU A 5 24.57 -26.01 22.88
C GLU A 5 23.99 -25.83 21.47
N SER A 6 24.80 -25.95 20.41
CA SER A 6 24.31 -25.80 19.03
C SER A 6 23.29 -26.86 18.61
N ASN A 7 23.33 -28.06 19.20
CA ASN A 7 22.40 -29.14 18.86
C ASN A 7 21.03 -28.93 19.54
N THR A 8 21.03 -28.40 20.76
CA THR A 8 19.82 -28.12 21.53
C THR A 8 19.09 -26.87 21.03
N ASP A 9 19.80 -25.87 20.49
CA ASP A 9 19.18 -24.69 19.86
C ASP A 9 18.51 -25.02 18.54
N ASN A 10 19.16 -25.82 17.69
CA ASN A 10 18.56 -26.29 16.45
C ASN A 10 17.29 -27.10 16.69
N GLN A 11 17.30 -28.02 17.67
CA GLN A 11 16.10 -28.80 18.03
C GLN A 11 14.93 -27.91 18.48
N PHE A 12 15.22 -26.84 19.20
CA PHE A 12 14.20 -25.90 19.66
C PHE A 12 13.61 -25.08 18.51
N ILE A 13 14.47 -24.52 17.66
CA ILE A 13 14.06 -23.79 16.45
C ILE A 13 13.23 -24.71 15.54
N ASP A 14 13.67 -25.95 15.33
CA ASP A 14 12.96 -26.93 14.51
C ASP A 14 11.56 -27.23 15.06
N LYS A 15 11.43 -27.44 16.37
CA LYS A 15 10.11 -27.65 17.01
C LYS A 15 9.20 -26.44 16.87
N LEU A 16 9.72 -25.24 17.15
CA LEU A 16 8.96 -24.00 17.02
C LEU A 16 8.51 -23.77 15.58
N HIS A 17 9.41 -24.01 14.61
CA HIS A 17 9.10 -23.91 13.18
C HIS A 17 8.05 -24.94 12.77
N GLN A 18 8.12 -26.17 13.28
CA GLN A 18 7.09 -27.18 13.04
C GLN A 18 5.73 -26.75 13.59
N ALA A 19 5.68 -26.15 14.79
CA ALA A 19 4.45 -25.61 15.36
C ALA A 19 3.88 -24.47 14.51
N TYR A 20 4.75 -23.58 14.05
CA TYR A 20 4.41 -22.49 13.13
C TYR A 20 3.82 -23.03 11.83
N LEU A 21 4.52 -23.93 11.13
CA LEU A 21 4.04 -24.53 9.88
C LEU A 21 2.76 -25.35 10.06
N LYS A 22 2.61 -26.05 11.18
CA LYS A 22 1.37 -26.76 11.52
C LYS A 22 0.21 -25.79 11.64
N ARG A 23 0.40 -24.61 12.25
CA ARG A 23 -0.62 -23.58 12.33
C ARG A 23 -0.88 -22.91 10.98
N VAL A 24 0.13 -22.67 10.15
CA VAL A 24 -0.07 -22.19 8.77
C VAL A 24 -0.95 -23.17 7.98
N ASN A 25 -0.68 -24.47 8.09
CA ASN A 25 -1.45 -25.51 7.42
C ASN A 25 -2.90 -25.60 7.92
N PHE A 26 -3.18 -25.26 9.18
CA PHE A 26 -4.54 -25.24 9.74
C PHE A 26 -5.47 -24.29 8.96
N TYR A 27 -4.94 -23.19 8.42
CA TYR A 27 -5.70 -22.25 7.60
C TYR A 27 -5.91 -22.71 6.14
N HIS A 28 -5.35 -23.87 5.73
CA HIS A 28 -5.48 -24.42 4.37
C HIS A 28 -5.01 -23.46 3.25
N ILE A 29 -3.96 -22.66 3.53
CA ILE A 29 -3.49 -21.63 2.61
C ILE A 29 -2.84 -22.21 1.35
N PRO A 30 -3.21 -21.76 0.13
CA PRO A 30 -2.55 -22.15 -1.10
C PRO A 30 -1.06 -21.78 -1.11
N LYS A 31 -0.22 -22.60 -1.77
CA LYS A 31 1.24 -22.36 -1.84
C LYS A 31 1.62 -20.97 -2.35
N ALA A 32 0.85 -20.41 -3.28
CA ALA A 32 1.10 -19.07 -3.83
C ALA A 32 0.95 -17.94 -2.80
N GLU A 33 0.14 -18.16 -1.77
CA GLU A 33 -0.19 -17.19 -0.74
C GLU A 33 0.67 -17.35 0.52
N LEU A 34 1.57 -18.33 0.56
CA LEU A 34 2.52 -18.49 1.67
C LEU A 34 3.44 -17.28 1.84
N ALA A 35 3.55 -16.42 0.81
CA ALA A 35 4.31 -15.19 0.84
C ALA A 35 3.87 -14.20 1.94
N ARG A 36 2.66 -14.29 2.50
CA ARG A 36 2.22 -13.44 3.62
C ARG A 36 2.81 -13.83 4.98
N PHE A 37 3.23 -15.08 5.14
CA PHE A 37 3.81 -15.60 6.39
C PHE A 37 5.31 -15.35 6.43
N SER A 38 5.83 -14.87 7.55
CA SER A 38 7.23 -14.47 7.65
C SER A 38 8.22 -15.64 7.74
N TRP A 39 7.77 -16.82 8.18
CA TRP A 39 8.60 -18.01 8.37
C TRP A 39 8.07 -19.23 7.60
N SER A 40 7.78 -19.03 6.31
CA SER A 40 7.29 -20.08 5.41
C SER A 40 8.13 -20.17 4.13
N GLY A 41 8.09 -21.33 3.47
CA GLY A 41 8.81 -21.56 2.22
C GLY A 41 10.33 -21.54 2.42
N HIS A 42 11.03 -20.62 1.75
CA HIS A 42 12.48 -20.44 1.84
C HIS A 42 12.90 -19.26 2.74
N LYS A 43 11.96 -18.71 3.52
CA LYS A 43 12.23 -17.59 4.42
C LYS A 43 12.80 -18.12 5.72
N HIS A 44 13.76 -17.37 6.26
CA HIS A 44 14.40 -17.68 7.53
C HIS A 44 14.28 -16.50 8.49
N VAL A 45 14.34 -16.80 9.78
CA VAL A 45 14.20 -15.80 10.84
C VAL A 45 15.29 -15.95 11.90
N ILE A 46 15.59 -14.84 12.56
CA ILE A 46 16.37 -14.83 13.80
C ILE A 46 15.41 -14.51 14.94
N ILE A 47 15.31 -15.40 15.91
CA ILE A 47 14.48 -15.23 17.09
C ILE A 47 15.31 -14.58 18.19
N TYR A 48 14.79 -13.50 18.77
CA TYR A 48 15.35 -12.87 19.95
C TYR A 48 14.53 -13.26 21.17
N VAL A 49 15.21 -13.69 22.23
CA VAL A 49 14.65 -13.93 23.55
C VAL A 49 15.44 -13.07 24.52
N VAL A 50 14.84 -11.98 24.99
CA VAL A 50 15.53 -10.93 25.74
C VAL A 50 14.91 -10.80 27.12
N LYS A 51 15.68 -11.11 28.15
CA LYS A 51 15.32 -10.82 29.55
C LYS A 51 15.59 -9.36 29.86
N VAL A 52 14.58 -8.65 30.33
CA VAL A 52 14.65 -7.22 30.66
C VAL A 52 14.01 -6.97 32.02
N PHE A 53 14.40 -5.88 32.66
CA PHE A 53 13.84 -5.45 33.94
C PHE A 53 12.32 -5.24 33.85
N SER A 54 11.61 -5.63 34.91
CA SER A 54 10.19 -5.31 35.10
C SER A 54 9.99 -4.74 36.50
N ASP A 55 9.12 -3.73 36.61
CA ASP A 55 8.70 -3.14 37.89
C ASP A 55 7.31 -3.64 38.30
N TYR A 56 6.86 -4.75 37.71
CA TYR A 56 5.51 -5.28 37.91
C TYR A 56 5.43 -6.15 39.16
N ARG A 57 5.08 -5.52 40.30
CA ARG A 57 4.59 -6.01 41.64
C ARG A 57 5.17 -7.29 42.27
N ARG A 58 5.53 -8.33 41.51
CA ARG A 58 6.03 -9.65 41.94
C ARG A 58 7.11 -10.23 41.02
N TYR A 59 7.49 -9.54 39.96
CA TYR A 59 8.51 -10.01 39.02
C TYR A 59 9.60 -8.97 38.89
N ASP A 60 10.85 -9.41 39.06
CA ASP A 60 12.03 -8.55 38.93
C ASP A 60 12.47 -8.42 37.46
N HIS A 61 11.87 -9.22 36.57
CA HIS A 61 12.15 -9.22 35.14
C HIS A 61 10.93 -9.71 34.33
N SER A 62 10.99 -9.44 33.03
CA SER A 62 10.12 -10.03 32.02
C SER A 62 10.98 -10.54 30.86
N THR A 63 10.55 -11.59 30.19
CA THR A 63 11.16 -12.08 28.96
C THR A 63 10.33 -11.63 27.79
N MET A 64 10.91 -10.84 26.90
CA MET A 64 10.30 -10.44 25.63
C MET A 64 10.89 -11.26 24.49
N TYR A 65 10.06 -11.62 23.52
CA TYR A 65 10.48 -12.42 22.39
C TYR A 65 9.85 -11.91 21.10
N PHE A 66 10.65 -11.96 20.04
CA PHE A 66 10.28 -11.46 18.71
C PHE A 66 11.23 -12.07 17.66
N ALA A 67 10.75 -12.19 16.44
CA ALA A 67 11.52 -12.63 15.29
C ALA A 67 11.84 -11.46 14.37
N VAL A 68 12.98 -11.56 13.70
CA VAL A 68 13.38 -10.67 12.60
C VAL A 68 13.67 -11.50 11.36
N LYS A 69 13.42 -10.95 10.19
CA LYS A 69 13.80 -11.60 8.93
C LYS A 69 15.32 -11.78 8.89
N ALA A 70 15.77 -12.99 8.56
CA ALA A 70 17.19 -13.29 8.42
C ALA A 70 17.65 -12.98 6.98
N ASP A 71 18.77 -12.27 6.86
CA ASP A 71 19.48 -12.12 5.57
C ASP A 71 20.27 -13.38 5.20
N THR A 72 20.43 -14.31 6.15
CA THR A 72 21.10 -15.59 5.96
C THR A 72 20.11 -16.70 5.61
N ALA A 73 20.55 -17.69 4.84
CA ALA A 73 19.77 -18.89 4.49
C ALA A 73 19.66 -19.90 5.66
N LYS A 74 19.58 -19.43 6.90
CA LYS A 74 19.44 -20.27 8.09
C LYS A 74 18.69 -19.52 9.18
N ASP A 75 17.93 -20.28 9.96
CA ASP A 75 17.29 -19.80 11.17
C ASP A 75 18.31 -19.72 12.31
N ASP A 76 18.07 -18.80 13.25
CA ASP A 76 18.97 -18.59 14.39
C ASP A 76 18.18 -18.13 15.63
N ILE A 77 18.76 -18.28 16.81
CA ILE A 77 18.18 -17.81 18.07
C ILE A 77 19.22 -17.08 18.91
N LYS A 78 18.80 -15.97 19.52
CA LYS A 78 19.65 -15.11 20.34
C LYS A 78 19.02 -14.90 21.71
N PHE A 79 19.70 -15.43 22.72
CA PHE A 79 19.39 -15.19 24.11
C PHE A 79 20.17 -13.97 24.61
N MET A 80 19.49 -13.06 25.30
CA MET A 80 20.10 -11.86 25.85
C MET A 80 19.56 -11.61 27.25
N ASP A 81 20.45 -11.45 28.24
CA ASP A 81 20.09 -10.94 29.55
C ASP A 81 20.52 -9.47 29.66
N LEU A 82 19.53 -8.59 29.67
CA LEU A 82 19.71 -7.14 29.74
C LEU A 82 19.11 -6.55 31.01
N ILE A 83 18.77 -7.35 32.02
CA ILE A 83 18.12 -6.87 33.26
C ILE A 83 18.91 -5.73 33.90
N SER A 84 20.22 -5.93 34.09
CA SER A 84 21.11 -4.91 34.68
C SER A 84 21.21 -3.62 33.86
N ARG A 85 21.01 -3.70 32.54
CA ARG A 85 21.07 -2.55 31.61
C ARG A 85 19.73 -1.84 31.47
N THR A 86 18.65 -2.51 31.86
CA THR A 86 17.27 -2.03 31.73
C THR A 86 16.64 -1.67 33.09
N SER A 87 17.32 -1.93 34.20
CA SER A 87 16.91 -1.49 35.54
C SER A 87 17.18 0.01 35.73
N ASN A 88 16.37 0.83 35.06
CA ASN A 88 16.44 2.28 35.15
C ASN A 88 15.04 2.91 34.98
N PRO A 89 14.83 4.15 35.44
CA PRO A 89 13.52 4.81 35.39
C PRO A 89 12.97 5.07 33.98
N GLU A 90 13.81 5.16 32.95
CA GLU A 90 13.34 5.40 31.58
C GLU A 90 12.70 4.14 31.01
N PHE A 91 13.37 3.00 31.16
CA PHE A 91 12.88 1.72 30.69
C PHE A 91 11.67 1.24 31.51
N SER A 92 11.69 1.41 32.84
CA SER A 92 10.61 0.94 33.72
C SER A 92 9.26 1.59 33.43
N ARG A 93 9.25 2.79 32.85
CA ARG A 93 8.02 3.50 32.43
C ARG A 93 7.41 2.95 31.15
N ILE A 94 8.13 2.15 30.39
CA ILE A 94 7.61 1.46 29.21
C ILE A 94 6.93 0.17 29.68
N GLY A 95 5.60 0.10 29.56
CA GLY A 95 4.83 -1.05 30.02
C GLY A 95 5.30 -2.38 29.41
N ASP A 96 5.20 -3.48 30.17
CA ASP A 96 5.71 -4.80 29.73
C ASP A 96 5.06 -5.32 28.44
N SER A 97 3.79 -5.01 28.22
CA SER A 97 3.08 -5.37 27.00
C SER A 97 3.47 -4.56 25.77
N LEU A 98 4.21 -3.45 25.92
CA LEU A 98 4.63 -2.60 24.81
C LEU A 98 5.98 -3.08 24.24
N VAL A 99 6.04 -4.34 23.81
CA VAL A 99 7.28 -5.01 23.37
C VAL A 99 8.01 -4.21 22.31
N LEU A 100 7.32 -3.72 21.27
CA LEU A 100 7.94 -2.90 20.22
C LEU A 100 8.54 -1.60 20.75
N SER A 101 7.90 -0.95 21.73
CA SER A 101 8.45 0.26 22.36
C SER A 101 9.69 -0.06 23.20
N ARG A 102 9.70 -1.20 23.88
CA ARG A 102 10.89 -1.69 24.61
C ARG A 102 12.03 -2.04 23.65
N VAL A 103 11.76 -2.73 22.55
CA VAL A 103 12.76 -2.99 21.49
C VAL A 103 13.32 -1.68 20.93
N ALA A 104 12.47 -0.71 20.62
CA ALA A 104 12.90 0.60 20.13
C ALA A 104 13.81 1.33 21.13
N TRP A 105 13.53 1.23 22.43
CA TRP A 105 14.41 1.75 23.47
C TRP A 105 15.75 1.01 23.51
N LEU A 106 15.76 -0.33 23.46
CA LEU A 106 16.99 -1.12 23.43
C LEU A 106 17.88 -0.77 22.23
N ILE A 107 17.28 -0.52 21.06
CA ILE A 107 17.97 -0.06 19.86
C ILE A 107 18.55 1.35 20.06
N SER A 108 17.77 2.28 20.63
CA SER A 108 18.23 3.67 20.84
C SER A 108 19.42 3.75 21.81
N GLN A 109 19.51 2.79 22.74
CA GLN A 109 20.64 2.64 23.67
C GLN A 109 21.80 1.82 23.11
N GLY A 110 21.71 1.34 21.86
CA GLY A 110 22.74 0.52 21.22
C GLY A 110 22.93 -0.87 21.86
N LEU A 111 21.94 -1.36 22.59
CA LEU A 111 21.94 -2.70 23.19
C LEU A 111 21.56 -3.78 22.19
N ILE A 112 20.85 -3.40 21.12
CA ILE A 112 20.48 -4.23 19.99
C ILE A 112 20.82 -3.47 18.69
N ASP A 113 21.21 -4.18 17.64
CA ASP A 113 21.59 -3.59 16.35
C ASP A 113 20.43 -2.76 15.76
N LYS A 114 20.70 -1.51 15.39
CA LYS A 114 19.74 -0.60 14.76
C LYS A 114 19.13 -1.15 13.47
N ASN A 115 19.85 -2.01 12.75
CA ASN A 115 19.42 -2.50 11.45
C ASN A 115 18.20 -3.43 11.56
N ILE A 116 17.87 -3.93 12.75
CA ILE A 116 16.75 -4.85 12.90
C ILE A 116 15.38 -4.15 12.93
N SER A 117 15.30 -2.83 13.16
CA SER A 117 14.02 -2.14 13.39
C SER A 117 13.03 -2.29 12.23
N GLU A 118 13.54 -2.36 11.00
CA GLU A 118 12.73 -2.49 9.78
C GLU A 118 12.43 -3.96 9.42
N THR A 119 13.11 -4.91 10.06
CA THR A 119 13.00 -6.35 9.74
C THR A 119 12.24 -7.16 10.78
N ILE A 120 11.81 -6.53 11.89
CA ILE A 120 10.99 -7.18 12.93
C ILE A 120 9.67 -7.66 12.34
N CYS A 121 9.38 -8.94 12.54
CA CYS A 121 8.07 -9.53 12.26
C CYS A 121 7.12 -9.12 13.39
N GLN A 122 6.38 -8.04 13.22
CA GLN A 122 5.54 -7.47 14.30
C GLN A 122 4.57 -8.49 14.92
N ALA A 123 3.97 -9.37 14.10
CA ALA A 123 3.06 -10.41 14.58
C ALA A 123 3.71 -11.38 15.59
N SER A 124 5.04 -11.53 15.55
CA SER A 124 5.82 -12.39 16.45
C SER A 124 6.07 -11.76 17.83
N THR A 125 5.84 -10.46 18.03
CA THR A 125 6.25 -9.80 19.28
C THR A 125 5.33 -10.17 20.42
N ASP A 126 5.89 -10.63 21.53
CA ASP A 126 5.12 -10.98 22.72
C ASP A 126 6.05 -11.04 23.96
N PHE A 127 5.47 -11.20 25.15
CA PHE A 127 6.22 -11.19 26.41
C PHE A 127 5.62 -12.11 27.47
N THR A 128 6.45 -12.51 28.43
CA THR A 128 6.03 -13.26 29.61
C THR A 128 6.80 -12.84 30.86
N PHE A 129 6.20 -13.07 32.01
CA PHE A 129 6.87 -12.94 33.31
C PHE A 129 7.51 -14.26 33.77
N SER A 130 7.31 -15.35 33.02
CA SER A 130 7.96 -16.62 33.31
C SER A 130 9.46 -16.56 33.02
N ASP A 131 10.24 -17.21 33.88
CA ASP A 131 11.62 -17.51 33.59
C ASP A 131 11.69 -18.42 32.37
N PHE A 132 12.25 -17.90 31.28
CA PHE A 132 12.79 -18.79 30.26
C PHE A 132 13.99 -19.51 30.88
N ASP A 133 13.80 -20.78 31.20
CA ASP A 133 14.87 -21.69 31.59
C ASP A 133 15.43 -22.30 30.30
N GLU A 134 16.60 -21.82 29.89
CA GLU A 134 17.36 -22.34 28.73
C GLU A 134 17.54 -23.87 28.78
N ASN A 135 17.49 -24.47 29.99
CA ASN A 135 17.63 -25.91 30.19
C ASN A 135 16.31 -26.68 30.11
N LYS A 136 15.16 -26.01 30.28
CA LYS A 136 13.83 -26.64 30.22
C LYS A 136 13.05 -26.32 28.96
N LYS A 137 13.46 -25.28 28.20
CA LYS A 137 12.89 -24.85 26.91
C LYS A 137 11.42 -25.23 26.79
N ASP A 138 10.58 -24.63 27.64
CA ASP A 138 9.18 -25.05 27.86
C ASP A 138 8.41 -25.19 26.54
N ASP A 139 8.35 -26.42 26.02
CA ASP A 139 7.87 -26.72 24.66
C ASP A 139 6.44 -26.17 24.44
N ILE A 140 5.58 -26.22 25.46
CA ILE A 140 4.17 -25.80 25.38
C ILE A 140 4.04 -24.29 25.15
N PHE A 141 4.84 -23.47 25.83
CA PHE A 141 4.74 -22.02 25.73
C PHE A 141 5.11 -21.53 24.32
N PHE A 142 6.19 -22.08 23.77
CA PHE A 142 6.69 -21.71 22.46
C PHE A 142 5.79 -22.22 21.33
N GLU A 143 5.17 -23.37 21.50
CA GLU A 143 4.12 -23.82 20.57
C GLU A 143 2.93 -22.86 20.53
N GLU A 144 2.46 -22.38 21.69
CA GLU A 144 1.36 -21.39 21.75
C GLU A 144 1.77 -20.03 21.17
N TRP A 145 3.01 -19.61 21.40
CA TRP A 145 3.54 -18.41 20.77
C TRP A 145 3.59 -18.53 19.24
N ALA A 146 4.11 -19.63 18.70
CA ALA A 146 4.13 -19.87 17.25
C ALA A 146 2.71 -19.84 16.66
N LYS A 147 1.72 -20.42 17.35
CA LYS A 147 0.33 -20.35 16.90
C LYS A 147 -0.20 -18.93 16.87
N THR A 148 0.00 -18.19 17.97
CA THR A 148 -0.42 -16.79 18.10
C THR A 148 0.24 -15.89 17.06
N TRP A 149 1.51 -16.15 16.74
CA TRP A 149 2.22 -15.45 15.67
C TRP A 149 1.54 -15.67 14.32
N VAL A 150 1.30 -16.92 13.93
CA VAL A 150 0.61 -17.22 12.66
C VAL A 150 -0.78 -16.61 12.62
N ASP A 151 -1.53 -16.68 13.72
CA ASP A 151 -2.89 -16.12 13.80
C ASP A 151 -2.87 -14.61 13.54
N ARG A 152 -1.95 -13.88 14.17
CA ARG A 152 -1.79 -12.44 13.95
C ARG A 152 -1.36 -12.09 12.51
N GLU A 153 -0.51 -12.91 11.89
CA GLU A 153 -0.14 -12.71 10.47
C GLU A 153 -1.31 -12.96 9.53
N TYR A 154 -2.10 -13.99 9.82
CA TYR A 154 -3.29 -14.32 9.06
C TYR A 154 -4.35 -13.22 9.19
N ASP A 155 -4.67 -12.80 10.42
CA ASP A 155 -5.64 -11.75 10.70
C ASP A 155 -5.24 -10.42 10.06
N ALA A 156 -3.96 -10.04 10.14
CA ALA A 156 -3.48 -8.80 9.50
C ALA A 156 -3.55 -8.85 7.97
N ALA A 157 -3.26 -10.01 7.37
CA ALA A 157 -3.39 -10.19 5.92
C ALA A 157 -4.86 -10.19 5.48
N GLN A 158 -5.72 -10.88 6.23
CA GLN A 158 -7.16 -10.93 5.97
C GLN A 158 -7.79 -9.53 6.15
N GLU A 159 -7.41 -8.78 7.18
CA GLU A 159 -7.88 -7.39 7.37
C GLU A 159 -7.52 -6.52 6.16
N ALA A 160 -6.31 -6.64 5.62
CA ALA A 160 -5.87 -5.90 4.44
C ALA A 160 -6.57 -6.34 3.13
N GLU A 161 -6.99 -7.59 3.02
CA GLU A 161 -7.69 -8.14 1.85
C GLU A 161 -9.21 -7.87 1.91
N GLU A 162 -9.84 -8.02 3.09
CA GLU A 162 -11.28 -7.84 3.31
C GLU A 162 -11.67 -6.38 3.40
N ASN A 163 -10.85 -5.57 4.08
CA ASN A 163 -11.05 -4.14 4.15
C ASN A 163 -10.22 -3.49 3.05
N SER A 164 -10.82 -3.35 1.87
CA SER A 164 -10.33 -2.40 0.86
C SER A 164 -9.98 -1.12 1.60
N THR A 165 -8.71 -0.69 1.56
CA THR A 165 -8.28 0.53 2.25
C THR A 165 -9.25 1.63 1.82
N PRO A 166 -10.13 2.14 2.71
CA PRO A 166 -11.17 3.04 2.26
C PRO A 166 -10.44 4.24 1.68
N VAL A 167 -10.61 4.46 0.38
CA VAL A 167 -10.23 5.73 -0.21
C VAL A 167 -11.04 6.73 0.59
N GLN A 168 -10.36 7.58 1.35
CA GLN A 168 -11.06 8.65 2.04
C GLN A 168 -11.75 9.44 0.93
N LYS A 169 -13.07 9.30 0.81
CA LYS A 169 -13.91 10.11 -0.09
C LYS A 169 -13.54 11.54 0.18
N PHE A 170 -13.05 12.26 -0.84
CA PHE A 170 -12.54 13.64 -0.76
C PHE A 170 -12.72 14.21 0.65
N PRO A 171 -11.86 13.84 1.61
CA PRO A 171 -12.11 14.22 2.98
C PRO A 171 -12.10 15.73 2.96
N ASP A 172 -12.91 16.37 3.79
CA ASP A 172 -12.71 17.79 4.05
C ASP A 172 -11.33 17.90 4.69
N PHE A 173 -10.23 17.88 3.90
CA PHE A 173 -8.84 17.75 4.32
C PHE A 173 -8.54 18.91 5.26
N PRO A 174 -8.70 18.74 6.58
CA PRO A 174 -8.62 19.87 7.48
C PRO A 174 -7.13 20.01 7.76
N ASN A 175 -6.49 20.97 7.08
CA ASN A 175 -5.11 21.40 7.31
C ASN A 175 -3.98 20.61 6.62
N THR A 176 -4.05 20.40 5.31
CA THR A 176 -2.86 19.98 4.55
C THR A 176 -2.23 21.15 3.77
N LYS A 177 -0.90 21.11 3.61
CA LYS A 177 -0.10 22.20 3.02
C LYS A 177 -0.40 22.45 1.54
N GLN A 178 -1.01 21.48 0.84
CA GLN A 178 -1.23 21.55 -0.61
C GLN A 178 -2.69 21.83 -1.01
N ARG A 179 -3.61 21.90 -0.05
CA ARG A 179 -5.04 22.18 -0.26
C ARG A 179 -5.34 23.39 -1.15
N PHE A 180 -4.59 24.49 -0.99
CA PHE A 180 -4.77 25.68 -1.83
C PHE A 180 -4.64 25.38 -3.33
N PHE A 181 -3.78 24.42 -3.70
CA PHE A 181 -3.57 24.02 -5.09
C PHE A 181 -4.70 23.13 -5.61
N ILE A 182 -5.23 22.21 -4.79
CA ILE A 182 -6.36 21.34 -5.18
C ILE A 182 -7.65 22.17 -5.28
N ASP A 183 -7.91 23.04 -4.31
CA ASP A 183 -9.13 23.85 -4.25
C ASP A 183 -9.29 24.78 -5.47
N ARG A 184 -8.18 25.19 -6.11
CA ARG A 184 -8.18 25.98 -7.35
C ARG A 184 -8.93 25.31 -8.51
N TYR A 185 -8.97 23.98 -8.54
CA TYR A 185 -9.50 23.24 -9.69
C TYR A 185 -10.98 22.87 -9.57
N HIS A 186 -11.63 23.15 -8.45
CA HIS A 186 -13.05 22.82 -8.21
C HIS A 186 -13.40 21.34 -8.47
N PHE A 187 -12.47 20.41 -8.19
CA PHE A 187 -12.64 18.99 -8.52
C PHE A 187 -13.85 18.32 -7.84
N LYS A 188 -14.31 18.83 -6.70
CA LYS A 188 -15.53 18.34 -6.04
C LYS A 188 -16.76 18.48 -6.94
N ASP A 189 -16.87 19.59 -7.68
CA ASP A 189 -17.97 19.81 -8.61
C ASP A 189 -17.85 18.93 -9.85
N MET A 190 -16.61 18.75 -10.34
CA MET A 190 -16.29 17.80 -11.42
C MET A 190 -16.75 16.39 -11.05
N LEU A 191 -16.30 15.85 -9.92
CA LEU A 191 -16.65 14.50 -9.45
C LEU A 191 -18.16 14.32 -9.32
N LYS A 192 -18.83 15.29 -8.71
CA LYS A 192 -20.29 15.28 -8.56
C LYS A 192 -21.03 15.28 -9.90
N SER A 193 -20.54 16.05 -10.87
CA SER A 193 -21.17 16.15 -12.20
C SER A 193 -20.95 14.89 -13.04
N LEU A 194 -19.75 14.29 -12.96
CA LEU A 194 -19.41 13.06 -13.66
C LEU A 194 -20.28 11.91 -13.20
N ASN A 195 -20.54 11.84 -11.88
CA ASN A 195 -21.35 10.82 -11.24
C ASN A 195 -20.92 9.39 -11.65
N ASP A 196 -19.61 9.17 -11.68
CA ASP A 196 -18.97 7.90 -11.99
C ASP A 196 -18.15 7.47 -10.78
N SER A 197 -18.61 6.43 -10.08
CA SER A 197 -18.02 5.99 -8.81
C SER A 197 -16.60 5.43 -8.99
N GLN A 198 -16.30 4.85 -10.15
CA GLN A 198 -14.97 4.32 -10.43
C GLN A 198 -13.99 5.49 -10.66
N PHE A 199 -14.38 6.47 -11.47
CA PHE A 199 -13.57 7.67 -11.67
C PHE A 199 -13.36 8.43 -10.35
N GLU A 200 -14.41 8.58 -9.54
CA GLU A 200 -14.32 9.24 -8.23
C GLU A 200 -13.32 8.55 -7.31
N ASP A 201 -13.33 7.22 -7.27
CA ASP A 201 -12.39 6.44 -6.46
C ASP A 201 -10.95 6.60 -6.96
N GLU A 202 -10.71 6.33 -8.24
CA GLU A 202 -9.40 6.46 -8.91
C GLU A 202 -8.80 7.86 -8.70
N PHE A 203 -9.61 8.90 -8.89
CA PHE A 203 -9.16 10.28 -8.76
C PHE A 203 -8.88 10.65 -7.31
N ASN A 204 -9.71 10.22 -6.35
CA ASN A 204 -9.47 10.47 -4.93
C ASN A 204 -8.18 9.78 -4.43
N GLN A 205 -7.85 8.59 -4.92
CA GLN A 205 -6.55 7.95 -4.63
C GLN A 205 -5.37 8.80 -5.14
N CYS A 206 -5.51 9.38 -6.33
CA CYS A 206 -4.49 10.27 -6.89
C CYS A 206 -4.31 11.54 -6.05
N LEU A 207 -5.41 12.14 -5.57
CA LEU A 207 -5.36 13.32 -4.70
C LEU A 207 -4.77 12.99 -3.33
N PHE A 208 -5.11 11.82 -2.76
CA PHE A 208 -4.48 11.36 -1.52
C PHE A 208 -2.96 11.20 -1.68
N ALA A 209 -2.51 10.61 -2.79
CA ALA A 209 -1.09 10.51 -3.11
C ALA A 209 -0.43 11.88 -3.28
N TYR A 210 -1.13 12.84 -3.90
CA TYR A 210 -0.67 14.22 -4.04
C TYR A 210 -0.47 14.90 -2.68
N GLU A 211 -1.47 14.83 -1.80
CA GLU A 211 -1.41 15.45 -0.46
C GLU A 211 -0.32 14.85 0.43
N ASN A 212 0.02 13.58 0.23
CA ASN A 212 1.06 12.86 0.98
C ASN A 212 2.43 12.84 0.28
N GLU A 213 2.64 13.72 -0.70
CA GLU A 213 3.90 13.90 -1.42
C GLU A 213 4.40 12.64 -2.14
N LYS A 214 3.49 11.74 -2.50
CA LYS A 214 3.76 10.52 -3.26
C LYS A 214 3.65 10.79 -4.76
N TRP A 215 4.51 11.69 -5.26
CA TRP A 215 4.46 12.23 -6.63
C TRP A 215 4.47 11.17 -7.72
N PHE A 216 5.24 10.10 -7.53
CA PHE A 216 5.29 9.00 -8.49
C PHE A 216 3.93 8.30 -8.62
N LEU A 217 3.36 7.86 -7.49
CA LEU A 217 2.04 7.21 -7.46
C LEU A 217 0.94 8.12 -8.00
N CYS A 218 0.97 9.40 -7.61
CA CYS A 218 0.03 10.40 -8.09
C CYS A 218 0.09 10.57 -9.62
N ALA A 219 1.28 10.82 -10.19
CA ALA A 219 1.42 11.04 -11.63
C ALA A 219 1.03 9.82 -12.48
N THR A 220 1.34 8.60 -12.02
CA THR A 220 0.93 7.37 -12.71
C THR A 220 -0.59 7.23 -12.75
N GLY A 221 -1.26 7.44 -11.61
CA GLY A 221 -2.72 7.35 -11.52
C GLY A 221 -3.46 8.47 -12.28
N LEU A 222 -2.93 9.70 -12.28
CA LEU A 222 -3.55 10.84 -12.97
C LEU A 222 -3.63 10.65 -14.49
N GLY A 223 -2.66 9.95 -15.11
CA GLY A 223 -2.78 9.63 -16.54
C GLY A 223 -3.92 8.67 -16.84
N SER A 224 -4.17 7.68 -15.97
CA SER A 224 -5.34 6.80 -16.08
C SER A 224 -6.65 7.58 -15.90
N CYS A 225 -6.68 8.54 -14.95
CA CYS A 225 -7.83 9.43 -14.80
C CYS A 225 -8.07 10.26 -16.07
N LEU A 226 -7.03 10.78 -16.72
CA LEU A 226 -7.18 11.51 -17.98
C LEU A 226 -7.80 10.64 -19.08
N GLU A 227 -7.32 9.40 -19.24
CA GLU A 227 -7.88 8.43 -20.19
C GLU A 227 -9.36 8.10 -19.90
N HIS A 228 -9.67 7.89 -18.63
CA HIS A 228 -11.02 7.59 -18.17
C HIS A 228 -11.97 8.77 -18.45
N LEU A 229 -11.56 10.01 -18.14
CA LEU A 229 -12.34 11.20 -18.45
C LEU A 229 -12.58 11.37 -19.95
N MET A 230 -11.55 11.14 -20.77
CA MET A 230 -11.69 11.17 -22.23
C MET A 230 -12.67 10.11 -22.74
N LEU A 231 -12.65 8.90 -22.15
CA LEU A 231 -13.61 7.85 -22.48
C LEU A 231 -15.04 8.22 -22.08
N ILE A 232 -15.24 8.82 -20.92
CA ILE A 232 -16.54 9.32 -20.45
C ILE A 232 -17.10 10.33 -21.48
N ILE A 233 -16.29 11.30 -21.92
CA ILE A 233 -16.67 12.30 -22.92
C ILE A 233 -17.12 11.64 -24.23
N LEU A 234 -16.34 10.71 -24.77
CA LEU A 234 -16.70 9.99 -26.00
C LEU A 234 -17.98 9.17 -25.82
N THR A 235 -18.13 8.54 -24.66
CA THR A 235 -19.31 7.73 -24.30
C THR A 235 -20.56 8.59 -24.23
N ASN A 236 -20.48 9.81 -23.69
CA ASN A 236 -21.60 10.74 -23.62
C ASN A 236 -22.10 11.11 -25.03
N TYR A 237 -21.20 11.49 -25.94
CA TYR A 237 -21.58 11.77 -27.32
C TYR A 237 -22.24 10.56 -28.00
N ASP A 238 -21.69 9.35 -27.78
CA ASP A 238 -22.22 8.13 -28.37
C ASP A 238 -23.62 7.77 -27.81
N LYS A 239 -23.82 7.91 -26.49
CA LYS A 239 -25.10 7.72 -25.80
C LYS A 239 -26.14 8.78 -26.21
N ASN A 240 -25.70 10.02 -26.42
CA ASN A 240 -26.52 11.13 -26.89
C ASN A 240 -26.80 11.09 -28.40
N GLY A 241 -26.47 9.98 -29.06
CA GLY A 241 -26.91 9.69 -30.42
C GLY A 241 -26.07 10.36 -31.51
N PHE A 242 -24.85 10.81 -31.22
CA PHE A 242 -23.94 11.28 -32.25
C PHE A 242 -23.68 10.17 -33.29
N LYS A 243 -23.72 10.55 -34.56
CA LYS A 243 -23.36 9.70 -35.69
C LYS A 243 -22.35 10.45 -36.55
N ASP A 244 -21.32 9.73 -37.01
CA ASP A 244 -20.39 10.28 -37.98
C ASP A 244 -21.06 10.50 -39.35
N LYS A 245 -20.32 11.06 -40.30
CA LYS A 245 -20.80 11.32 -41.68
C LYS A 245 -21.30 10.07 -42.42
N LYS A 246 -20.96 8.87 -41.94
CA LYS A 246 -21.38 7.58 -42.50
C LYS A 246 -22.54 6.96 -41.71
N GLY A 247 -23.15 7.70 -40.79
CA GLY A 247 -24.23 7.21 -39.93
C GLY A 247 -23.78 6.25 -38.83
N LYS A 248 -22.47 6.18 -38.53
CA LYS A 248 -21.90 5.25 -37.57
C LYS A 248 -21.82 5.85 -36.17
N ARG A 249 -22.08 5.03 -35.15
CA ARG A 249 -21.81 5.36 -33.73
C ARG A 249 -20.33 5.69 -33.54
N LEU A 250 -20.03 6.68 -32.70
CA LEU A 250 -18.68 7.13 -32.40
C LEU A 250 -17.82 5.95 -31.92
N LEU A 251 -18.32 5.19 -30.94
CA LEU A 251 -17.54 4.14 -30.30
C LEU A 251 -17.54 2.78 -31.03
N LYS A 252 -18.17 2.66 -32.21
CA LYS A 252 -18.30 1.34 -32.88
C LYS A 252 -16.96 0.72 -33.31
N ASP A 253 -15.98 1.53 -33.70
CA ASP A 253 -14.62 1.06 -34.03
C ASP A 253 -13.58 1.43 -32.97
N PHE A 254 -14.03 1.86 -31.80
CA PHE A 254 -13.10 2.24 -30.75
C PHE A 254 -12.36 0.96 -30.27
N PRO A 255 -11.01 0.97 -30.20
CA PRO A 255 -10.25 -0.21 -29.81
C PRO A 255 -10.62 -0.69 -28.39
N LYS A 256 -10.51 -2.00 -28.16
CA LYS A 256 -10.70 -2.57 -26.81
C LYS A 256 -9.59 -2.15 -25.83
N ASN A 257 -8.39 -1.95 -26.35
CA ASN A 257 -7.22 -1.50 -25.59
C ASN A 257 -6.73 -0.19 -26.22
N PRO A 258 -7.44 0.92 -25.99
CA PRO A 258 -7.11 2.20 -26.59
C PRO A 258 -5.80 2.74 -26.04
N THR A 259 -5.04 3.41 -26.89
CA THR A 259 -3.82 4.14 -26.54
C THR A 259 -4.05 5.64 -26.63
N ALA A 260 -3.08 6.43 -26.19
CA ALA A 260 -3.04 7.88 -26.41
C ALA A 260 -3.35 8.28 -27.86
N TYR A 261 -2.81 7.52 -28.82
CA TYR A 261 -3.04 7.76 -30.25
C TYR A 261 -4.51 7.63 -30.62
N ASP A 262 -5.20 6.63 -30.06
CA ASP A 262 -6.62 6.40 -30.31
C ASP A 262 -7.47 7.52 -29.71
N TYR A 263 -7.27 7.84 -28.43
CA TYR A 263 -7.99 8.92 -27.76
C TYR A 263 -7.84 10.27 -28.48
N VAL A 264 -6.60 10.69 -28.78
CA VAL A 264 -6.34 11.93 -29.51
C VAL A 264 -6.90 11.86 -30.93
N GLY A 265 -6.79 10.71 -31.59
CA GLY A 265 -7.33 10.47 -32.93
C GLY A 265 -8.85 10.63 -32.99
N TYR A 266 -9.57 10.24 -31.94
CA TYR A 266 -11.01 10.41 -31.82
C TYR A 266 -11.40 11.86 -31.48
N PHE A 267 -10.67 12.52 -30.59
CA PHE A 267 -10.92 13.92 -30.22
C PHE A 267 -10.71 14.90 -31.39
N LYS A 268 -9.84 14.56 -32.36
CA LYS A 268 -9.65 15.34 -33.59
C LYS A 268 -10.84 15.28 -34.54
N ARG A 269 -11.78 14.37 -34.34
CA ARG A 269 -12.95 14.17 -35.22
C ARG A 269 -14.16 14.90 -34.66
N ALA A 270 -15.17 15.09 -35.51
CA ALA A 270 -16.47 15.52 -35.04
C ALA A 270 -17.02 14.52 -34.01
N PRO A 271 -17.72 14.99 -32.95
CA PRO A 271 -18.19 16.36 -32.75
C PRO A 271 -17.18 17.30 -32.06
N ILE A 272 -16.09 16.76 -31.50
CA ILE A 272 -15.16 17.50 -30.62
C ILE A 272 -14.25 18.43 -31.42
N ASN A 273 -13.66 17.93 -32.52
CA ASN A 273 -12.82 18.69 -33.45
C ASN A 273 -11.66 19.47 -32.79
N VAL A 274 -10.89 18.82 -31.90
CA VAL A 274 -9.73 19.51 -31.29
C VAL A 274 -8.72 19.95 -32.35
N THR A 275 -8.18 21.16 -32.18
CA THR A 275 -7.15 21.73 -33.06
C THR A 275 -5.83 20.96 -32.94
N SER A 276 -4.94 21.13 -33.92
CA SER A 276 -3.58 20.56 -33.85
C SER A 276 -2.83 20.97 -32.58
N ARG A 277 -3.01 22.21 -32.10
CA ARG A 277 -2.38 22.70 -30.87
C ARG A 277 -2.93 22.00 -29.63
N GLN A 278 -4.25 21.84 -29.52
CA GLN A 278 -4.88 21.09 -28.43
C GLN A 278 -4.45 19.62 -28.46
N ALA A 279 -4.39 19.00 -29.64
CA ALA A 279 -3.89 17.64 -29.77
C ALA A 279 -2.42 17.49 -29.34
N THR A 280 -1.55 18.46 -29.64
CA THR A 280 -0.16 18.49 -29.15
C THR A 280 -0.12 18.56 -27.62
N PHE A 281 -0.97 19.40 -27.01
CA PHE A 281 -1.06 19.48 -25.56
C PHE A 281 -1.51 18.14 -24.94
N ILE A 282 -2.57 17.52 -25.47
CA ILE A 282 -3.03 16.21 -24.98
C ILE A 282 -1.93 15.15 -25.12
N ASN A 283 -1.23 15.11 -26.25
CA ASN A 283 -0.08 14.21 -26.44
C ASN A 283 1.03 14.46 -25.40
N LEU A 284 1.28 15.72 -25.04
CA LEU A 284 2.27 16.07 -24.02
C LEU A 284 1.86 15.54 -22.63
N LEU A 285 0.57 15.54 -22.28
CA LEU A 285 0.07 14.91 -21.04
C LEU A 285 0.33 13.39 -21.03
N TYR A 286 0.07 12.72 -22.16
CA TYR A 286 0.37 11.28 -22.29
C TYR A 286 1.87 10.98 -22.22
N MET A 287 2.71 11.80 -22.85
CA MET A 287 4.17 11.68 -22.75
C MET A 287 4.65 11.89 -21.31
N ALA A 288 4.08 12.87 -20.60
CA ALA A 288 4.36 13.11 -19.19
C ALA A 288 4.05 11.87 -18.35
N ARG A 289 2.86 11.25 -18.50
CA ARG A 289 2.54 9.99 -17.82
C ARG A 289 3.48 8.85 -18.23
N ASN A 290 3.68 8.61 -19.52
CA ASN A 290 4.52 7.51 -20.00
C ASN A 290 5.97 7.63 -19.54
N SER A 291 6.48 8.86 -19.38
CA SER A 291 7.81 9.09 -18.81
C SER A 291 7.92 8.57 -17.37
N VAL A 292 6.85 8.65 -16.58
CA VAL A 292 6.79 8.13 -15.21
C VAL A 292 6.60 6.62 -15.19
N ASP A 293 5.62 6.12 -15.95
CA ASP A 293 5.18 4.72 -15.89
C ASP A 293 6.21 3.74 -16.49
N HIS A 294 6.87 4.12 -17.59
CA HIS A 294 7.71 3.19 -18.36
C HIS A 294 9.21 3.49 -18.30
N HIS A 295 9.59 4.72 -17.92
CA HIS A 295 10.97 5.18 -18.09
C HIS A 295 11.60 5.80 -16.83
N ASN A 296 10.86 5.90 -15.72
CA ASN A 296 11.36 6.50 -14.49
C ASN A 296 11.63 5.45 -13.41
N THR A 297 12.75 5.60 -12.69
CA THR A 297 13.15 4.75 -11.56
C THR A 297 12.42 5.12 -10.26
N GLY A 298 11.15 5.54 -10.33
CA GLY A 298 10.38 5.97 -9.16
C GLY A 298 10.57 7.43 -8.70
N LYS A 299 11.26 8.28 -9.46
CA LYS A 299 11.59 9.68 -9.06
C LYS A 299 10.76 10.71 -9.83
N THR A 300 9.62 11.12 -9.29
CA THR A 300 8.75 12.14 -9.91
C THR A 300 8.67 13.41 -9.04
N GLN A 301 8.35 14.55 -9.66
CA GLN A 301 8.22 15.84 -8.99
C GLN A 301 6.78 16.36 -9.06
N LYS A 302 6.41 17.19 -8.07
CA LYS A 302 5.11 17.86 -7.96
C LYS A 302 4.65 18.54 -9.26
N ASN A 303 5.55 19.23 -9.98
CA ASN A 303 5.22 19.96 -11.21
C ASN A 303 4.61 19.05 -12.30
N LEU A 304 4.96 17.77 -12.31
CA LEU A 304 4.40 16.83 -13.27
C LEU A 304 2.96 16.43 -12.90
N CYS A 305 2.69 16.24 -11.60
CA CYS A 305 1.34 16.06 -11.09
C CYS A 305 0.48 17.31 -11.36
N ASP A 306 1.05 18.51 -11.15
CA ASP A 306 0.37 19.77 -11.45
C ASP A 306 -0.01 19.87 -12.93
N LEU A 307 0.89 19.51 -13.84
CA LEU A 307 0.62 19.48 -15.29
C LEU A 307 -0.54 18.53 -15.63
N LEU A 308 -0.57 17.33 -15.03
CA LEU A 308 -1.63 16.36 -15.26
C LEU A 308 -2.97 16.79 -14.66
N LEU A 309 -2.97 17.39 -13.46
CA LEU A 309 -4.17 17.96 -12.84
C LEU A 309 -4.75 19.11 -13.68
N ASN A 310 -3.89 19.99 -14.21
CA ASN A 310 -4.32 21.01 -15.18
C ASN A 310 -4.94 20.34 -16.42
N GLY A 311 -4.29 19.33 -16.97
CA GLY A 311 -4.80 18.59 -18.12
C GLY A 311 -6.18 17.96 -17.90
N ILE A 312 -6.42 17.37 -16.73
CA ILE A 312 -7.74 16.82 -16.35
C ILE A 312 -8.77 17.95 -16.21
N SER A 313 -8.41 19.05 -15.56
CA SER A 313 -9.29 20.20 -15.39
C SER A 313 -9.68 20.81 -16.74
N ASP A 314 -8.71 21.03 -17.64
CA ASP A 314 -8.93 21.54 -18.99
C ASP A 314 -9.82 20.58 -19.79
N MET A 315 -9.55 19.27 -19.71
CA MET A 315 -10.33 18.26 -20.41
C MET A 315 -11.81 18.27 -19.98
N TYR A 316 -12.04 18.41 -18.67
CA TYR A 316 -13.38 18.50 -18.12
C TYR A 316 -14.06 19.81 -18.53
N ASN A 317 -13.43 20.96 -18.29
CA ASN A 317 -14.02 22.26 -18.53
C ASN A 317 -14.34 22.51 -20.01
N ASP A 318 -13.44 22.12 -20.91
CA ASP A 318 -13.56 22.45 -22.33
C ASP A 318 -14.47 21.48 -23.09
N TYR A 319 -14.54 20.21 -22.67
CA TYR A 319 -15.16 19.16 -23.49
C TYR A 319 -16.30 18.41 -22.81
N TYR A 320 -16.33 18.31 -21.48
CA TYR A 320 -17.35 17.50 -20.80
C TYR A 320 -18.76 18.05 -20.97
N SER A 321 -18.97 19.35 -20.73
CA SER A 321 -20.29 19.98 -20.81
C SER A 321 -20.92 19.80 -22.20
N SER A 322 -20.15 20.04 -23.25
CA SER A 322 -20.57 19.86 -24.65
C SER A 322 -20.95 18.41 -24.97
N SER A 323 -20.35 17.42 -24.30
CA SER A 323 -20.66 16.01 -24.49
C SER A 323 -22.02 15.62 -23.89
N VAL A 324 -22.34 16.12 -22.70
CA VAL A 324 -23.58 15.83 -21.98
C VAL A 324 -24.76 16.55 -22.61
N LEU A 325 -24.55 17.79 -23.10
CA LEU A 325 -25.60 18.62 -23.68
C LEU A 325 -25.85 18.34 -25.17
N TYR A 326 -25.05 17.46 -25.79
CA TYR A 326 -25.19 17.15 -27.21
C TYR A 326 -26.60 16.63 -27.53
N LYS A 327 -27.19 17.18 -28.60
CA LYS A 327 -28.40 16.68 -29.22
C LYS A 327 -28.17 16.56 -30.72
N PRO A 328 -28.60 15.46 -31.36
CA PRO A 328 -28.52 15.36 -32.80
C PRO A 328 -29.39 16.44 -33.43
N ALA A 329 -28.90 17.07 -34.50
CA ALA A 329 -29.71 18.00 -35.26
C ALA A 329 -31.01 17.31 -35.71
N PRO A 330 -32.18 17.96 -35.59
CA PRO A 330 -33.41 17.41 -36.14
C PRO A 330 -33.18 17.15 -37.63
N LYS A 331 -33.56 15.95 -38.09
CA LYS A 331 -33.59 15.69 -39.53
C LYS A 331 -34.58 16.68 -40.12
N GLU A 332 -34.10 17.66 -40.89
CA GLU A 332 -34.98 18.41 -41.77
C GLU A 332 -35.64 17.37 -42.68
N ASN A 333 -36.97 17.32 -42.66
CA ASN A 333 -37.75 16.42 -43.50
C ASN A 333 -37.43 16.78 -44.96
N GLU A 334 -36.75 15.86 -45.66
CA GLU A 334 -36.69 15.85 -47.12
C GLU A 334 -38.09 15.61 -47.72
#